data_AF-E9SHG1-F1
#
_entry.id   AF-E9SHG1-F1
#
_cell.length_a   1.000
_cell.length_b   1.000
_cell.length_c   1.000
_cell.angle_alpha   90.00
_cell.angle_beta   90.00
_cell.angle_gamma   90.00
#
_symmetry.space_group_name_H-M   'P 1'
#
loop_
_entity.id
_entity.type
_entity.pdbx_description
1 polymer ?
#
loop_
_entity_poly.entity_id
_entity_poly.type
_entity_poly.pdbx_seq_one_letter_code
_entity_poly.pdbx_strand_id
1 'polypeptide(L)'
;MKKKFYAGMVALTMAVTGAMPVFAVEKVDEITGDLSVSGFFAERTNAVELKSGEQYTFTFDNQSNGSNNWENFVMAVTGAVGADYVDAGQEIFVVRADSWGWGGGMSDFVAPNAAEGNKLAFTNDVANWADWAPAMQAGVSCEVNIGRQGDTLIYNAKIGEYTVSTSATSGVALPESCYVFFTGENCDLTNFTTTKSEYKNPNALNVVDELSGDLTVGAFYSAKSDAVKVADGDSVTIKFSDKSNGENNWDNFVVGIAGDAEGYSGAASEIMNIRADAYGWGGGMSDFVAPGNEGNALLFVNDIDFEKFASEMQAGADVELTVSKDGDMIIYEAKIAGYSVEMAAVSGVALPEDIYVYLSGENCTLTDISIVKEDVPDDSSDSDSSDTDSKPDDSEPDSSTSDGEDSSKPDSGDSDSSTTDSDDSSKPDDQPDTPKGKKGDINGDDKVNVTDVSLAAAHVKGVKSLSGDKLAKADVNGDGKVNVTDVSLIAAHIKGIKTLK
;
A
#
# COMPACT_ATOMS: atom_id res chain seq x y z
N MET A 1 26.43 54.48 14.56
CA MET A 1 26.34 54.74 13.09
C MET A 1 27.46 54.01 12.37
N LYS A 2 27.20 52.81 11.86
CA LYS A 2 28.11 52.06 10.98
C LYS A 2 27.50 52.11 9.57
N LYS A 3 28.18 52.78 8.63
CA LYS A 3 27.74 52.91 7.24
C LYS A 3 28.16 51.65 6.47
N LYS A 4 27.17 50.97 5.89
CA LYS A 4 27.32 49.86 4.94
C LYS A 4 27.89 50.41 3.62
N PHE A 5 28.93 49.77 3.09
CA PHE A 5 29.33 49.91 1.69
C PHE A 5 28.77 48.70 0.93
N TYR A 6 27.89 48.97 -0.03
CA TYR A 6 27.45 48.01 -1.05
C TYR A 6 28.53 47.99 -2.14
N ALA A 7 29.13 46.83 -2.38
CA ALA A 7 29.94 46.56 -3.56
C ALA A 7 29.05 45.85 -4.59
N GLY A 8 28.73 46.54 -5.69
CA GLY A 8 28.05 45.93 -6.83
C GLY A 8 29.00 45.01 -7.58
N MET A 9 28.64 43.73 -7.71
CA MET A 9 29.26 42.84 -8.68
C MET A 9 28.58 43.01 -10.03
N VAL A 10 29.35 43.55 -10.98
CA VAL A 10 29.01 43.60 -12.40
C VAL A 10 29.19 42.18 -12.94
N ALA A 11 28.10 41.56 -13.38
CA ALA A 11 28.14 40.30 -14.11
C ALA A 11 28.73 40.56 -15.51
N LEU A 12 29.92 39.98 -15.77
CA LEU A 12 30.56 39.99 -17.07
C LEU A 12 29.95 38.86 -17.90
N THR A 13 29.03 39.20 -18.81
CA THR A 13 28.53 38.27 -19.83
C THR A 13 29.64 38.01 -20.85
N MET A 14 30.32 36.86 -20.71
CA MET A 14 31.14 36.33 -21.80
C MET A 14 30.23 35.71 -22.84
N ALA A 15 30.17 36.33 -24.01
CA ALA A 15 29.58 35.74 -25.20
C ALA A 15 30.46 34.56 -25.66
N VAL A 16 30.00 33.34 -25.36
CA VAL A 16 30.54 32.13 -26.01
C VAL A 16 29.84 32.01 -27.36
N THR A 17 30.47 32.58 -28.40
CA THR A 17 30.11 32.33 -29.79
C THR A 17 30.72 31.01 -30.25
N GLY A 18 30.05 29.91 -29.90
CA GLY A 18 30.10 28.65 -30.65
C GLY A 18 28.67 28.34 -31.06
N ALA A 19 28.42 28.20 -32.36
CA ALA A 19 27.09 27.82 -32.85
C ALA A 19 26.75 26.43 -32.29
N MET A 20 25.89 26.39 -31.28
CA MET A 20 25.32 25.16 -30.74
C MET A 20 24.41 24.57 -31.83
N PRO A 21 24.41 23.24 -32.05
CA PRO A 21 23.53 22.65 -33.05
C PRO A 21 22.07 22.93 -32.66
N VAL A 22 21.32 23.52 -33.59
CA VAL A 22 19.94 24.05 -33.44
C VAL A 22 18.88 22.95 -33.20
N PHE A 23 19.30 21.72 -32.84
CA PHE A 23 18.44 20.53 -32.76
C PHE A 23 18.67 19.67 -31.50
N ALA A 24 19.55 20.07 -30.58
CA ALA A 24 19.79 19.32 -29.35
C ALA A 24 18.69 19.63 -28.32
N VAL A 25 18.11 18.57 -27.73
CA VAL A 25 17.17 18.69 -26.61
C VAL A 25 18.00 18.98 -25.37
N GLU A 26 18.19 20.24 -24.99
CA GLU A 26 19.01 20.58 -23.82
C GLU A 26 18.18 20.54 -22.53
N LYS A 27 18.83 20.30 -21.39
CA LYS A 27 18.17 20.40 -20.08
C LYS A 27 17.90 21.86 -19.72
N VAL A 28 16.68 22.16 -19.31
CA VAL A 28 16.23 23.46 -18.78
C VAL A 28 15.40 23.26 -17.51
N ASP A 29 15.21 24.33 -16.74
CA ASP A 29 14.37 24.30 -15.53
C ASP A 29 12.87 24.33 -15.87
N GLU A 30 12.51 24.99 -16.98
CA GLU A 30 11.14 25.13 -17.49
C GLU A 30 11.12 25.14 -19.02
N ILE A 31 10.08 24.54 -19.62
CA ILE A 31 9.80 24.66 -21.05
C ILE A 31 8.90 25.88 -21.25
N THR A 32 9.31 26.78 -22.14
CA THR A 32 8.59 28.01 -22.50
C THR A 32 8.74 28.29 -23.99
N GLY A 33 7.94 29.22 -24.51
CA GLY A 33 7.98 29.66 -25.90
C GLY A 33 7.14 28.79 -26.85
N ASP A 34 7.20 29.12 -28.13
CA ASP A 34 6.42 28.47 -29.17
C ASP A 34 7.28 27.46 -29.95
N LEU A 35 6.67 26.35 -30.38
CA LEU A 35 7.29 25.31 -31.19
C LEU A 35 6.39 24.99 -32.39
N SER A 36 6.90 25.21 -33.60
CA SER A 36 6.28 24.72 -34.84
C SER A 36 6.95 23.43 -35.28
N VAL A 37 6.17 22.36 -35.43
CA VAL A 37 6.65 21.04 -35.82
C VAL A 37 6.17 20.71 -37.23
N SER A 38 7.11 20.60 -38.18
CA SER A 38 6.83 20.45 -39.61
C SER A 38 6.75 19.00 -40.07
N GLY A 39 7.26 18.06 -39.28
CA GLY A 39 7.25 16.64 -39.58
C GLY A 39 7.44 15.82 -38.32
N PHE A 40 7.12 14.53 -38.40
CA PHE A 40 7.15 13.65 -37.23
C PHE A 40 8.50 13.70 -36.53
N PHE A 41 8.51 14.13 -35.27
CA PHE A 41 9.67 14.19 -34.37
C PHE A 41 10.80 15.16 -34.79
N ALA A 42 10.55 16.02 -35.77
CA ALA A 42 11.58 16.85 -36.41
C ALA A 42 12.05 18.01 -35.52
N GLU A 43 11.12 18.80 -35.00
CA GLU A 43 11.39 19.91 -34.07
C GLU A 43 10.97 19.53 -32.65
N ARG A 44 11.74 19.97 -31.66
CA ARG A 44 11.59 19.57 -30.25
C ARG A 44 11.79 20.76 -29.35
N THR A 45 11.11 20.78 -28.22
CA THR A 45 11.47 21.68 -27.12
C THR A 45 12.79 21.22 -26.48
N ASN A 46 13.36 22.08 -25.64
CA ASN A 46 14.27 21.63 -24.58
C ASN A 46 13.51 20.70 -23.60
N ALA A 47 14.25 20.04 -22.71
CA ALA A 47 13.66 19.11 -21.75
C ALA A 47 13.79 19.56 -20.30
N VAL A 48 12.79 19.23 -19.49
CA VAL A 48 12.90 19.27 -18.02
C VAL A 48 13.31 17.90 -17.49
N GLU A 49 14.01 17.88 -16.36
CA GLU A 49 14.37 16.63 -15.66
C GLU A 49 13.24 16.19 -14.73
N LEU A 50 12.80 14.94 -14.89
CA LEU A 50 11.77 14.26 -14.11
C LEU A 50 12.40 13.11 -13.29
N LYS A 51 12.47 13.29 -11.97
CA LYS A 51 12.90 12.26 -11.02
C LYS A 51 11.72 11.52 -10.41
N SER A 52 11.99 10.38 -9.78
CA SER A 52 10.98 9.69 -8.97
C SER A 52 10.47 10.61 -7.85
N GLY A 53 9.15 10.62 -7.62
CA GLY A 53 8.49 11.51 -6.67
C GLY A 53 8.09 12.86 -7.25
N GLU A 54 8.46 13.17 -8.50
CA GLU A 54 8.18 14.46 -9.14
C GLU A 54 7.03 14.37 -10.13
N GLN A 55 6.36 15.50 -10.35
CA GLN A 55 5.37 15.71 -11.39
C GLN A 55 5.63 17.04 -12.09
N TYR A 56 5.32 17.08 -13.39
CA TYR A 56 5.22 18.30 -14.16
C TYR A 56 3.83 18.47 -14.74
N THR A 57 3.34 19.71 -14.71
CA THR A 57 2.16 20.17 -15.44
C THR A 57 2.62 21.13 -16.53
N PHE A 58 2.24 20.86 -17.77
CA PHE A 58 2.49 21.70 -18.94
C PHE A 58 1.17 22.24 -19.45
N THR A 59 1.09 23.54 -19.68
CA THR A 59 -0.06 24.14 -20.40
C THR A 59 0.42 24.73 -21.71
N PHE A 60 -0.29 24.51 -22.79
CA PHE A 60 0.03 25.07 -24.12
C PHE A 60 -1.20 25.02 -25.01
N ASP A 61 -1.22 25.79 -26.08
CA ASP A 61 -2.22 25.66 -27.13
C ASP A 61 -1.66 24.79 -28.26
N ASN A 62 -2.39 23.72 -28.60
CA ASN A 62 -2.08 22.82 -29.71
C ASN A 62 -2.95 23.17 -30.92
N GLN A 63 -2.33 23.45 -32.05
CA GLN A 63 -3.00 23.59 -33.33
C GLN A 63 -2.44 22.60 -34.34
N SER A 64 -3.27 21.69 -34.85
CA SER A 64 -2.87 20.79 -35.93
C SER A 64 -2.88 21.49 -37.28
N ASN A 65 -1.81 21.34 -38.03
CA ASN A 65 -1.68 21.68 -39.45
C ASN A 65 -1.90 20.46 -40.36
N GLY A 66 -2.05 19.28 -39.78
CA GLY A 66 -2.30 18.01 -40.46
C GLY A 66 -3.78 17.79 -40.79
N SER A 67 -4.07 16.66 -41.44
CA SER A 67 -5.43 16.19 -41.73
C SER A 67 -5.83 14.92 -40.99
N ASN A 68 -4.89 14.29 -40.27
CA ASN A 68 -5.08 13.03 -39.57
C ASN A 68 -5.06 13.24 -38.05
N ASN A 69 -5.71 12.32 -37.31
CA ASN A 69 -5.83 12.44 -35.85
C ASN A 69 -4.48 12.40 -35.11
N TRP A 70 -3.47 11.73 -35.67
CA TRP A 70 -2.14 11.62 -35.06
C TRP A 70 -1.25 12.84 -35.27
N GLU A 71 -1.63 13.77 -36.16
CA GLU A 71 -0.83 14.96 -36.49
C GLU A 71 -1.06 16.06 -35.44
N ASN A 72 -0.46 15.87 -34.28
CA ASN A 72 -0.61 16.68 -33.07
C ASN A 72 0.68 16.65 -32.24
N PHE A 73 0.65 17.26 -31.06
CA PHE A 73 1.73 17.15 -30.09
C PHE A 73 2.04 15.69 -29.73
N VAL A 74 3.32 15.46 -29.44
CA VAL A 74 3.87 14.23 -28.89
C VAL A 74 4.74 14.61 -27.69
N MET A 75 4.52 13.96 -26.55
CA MET A 75 5.37 14.09 -25.38
C MET A 75 6.30 12.89 -25.29
N ALA A 76 7.58 13.12 -25.08
CA ALA A 76 8.59 12.08 -24.94
C ALA A 76 9.29 12.18 -23.59
N VAL A 77 9.45 11.04 -22.93
CA VAL A 77 10.32 10.84 -21.78
C VAL A 77 11.51 10.00 -22.23
N THR A 78 12.71 10.45 -21.90
CA THR A 78 13.98 9.86 -22.33
C THR A 78 14.94 9.71 -21.16
N GLY A 79 15.92 8.82 -21.28
CA GLY A 79 17.00 8.63 -20.30
C GLY A 79 18.21 9.54 -20.51
N ALA A 80 18.24 10.33 -21.58
CA ALA A 80 19.36 11.19 -21.94
C ALA A 80 18.87 12.43 -22.71
N VAL A 81 19.71 13.47 -22.75
CA VAL A 81 19.48 14.76 -23.42
C VAL A 81 20.75 15.24 -24.12
N GLY A 82 20.64 16.30 -24.90
CA GLY A 82 21.77 16.95 -25.58
C GLY A 82 22.44 16.01 -26.57
N ALA A 83 23.77 15.91 -26.49
CA ALA A 83 24.56 15.02 -27.34
C ALA A 83 24.39 13.53 -27.03
N ASP A 84 23.89 13.18 -25.84
CA ASP A 84 23.69 11.80 -25.41
C ASP A 84 22.34 11.22 -25.88
N TYR A 85 21.41 12.09 -26.31
CA TYR A 85 20.17 11.67 -26.96
C TYR A 85 20.38 11.49 -28.47
N VAL A 86 20.71 10.26 -28.89
CA VAL A 86 21.12 9.96 -30.26
C VAL A 86 20.02 9.30 -31.09
N ASP A 87 19.22 8.42 -30.48
CA ASP A 87 18.16 7.67 -31.14
C ASP A 87 17.11 7.12 -30.15
N ALA A 88 16.18 6.31 -30.67
CA ALA A 88 15.13 5.67 -29.89
C ALA A 88 15.67 4.72 -28.79
N GLY A 89 16.97 4.40 -28.80
CA GLY A 89 17.62 3.63 -27.76
C GLY A 89 17.65 4.32 -26.40
N GLN A 90 17.50 5.66 -26.35
CA GLN A 90 17.37 6.42 -25.10
C GLN A 90 15.93 6.81 -24.76
N GLU A 91 14.96 6.49 -25.61
CA GLU A 91 13.54 6.72 -25.33
C GLU A 91 13.03 5.77 -24.24
N ILE A 92 12.17 6.28 -23.37
CA ILE A 92 11.53 5.53 -22.28
C ILE A 92 10.04 5.41 -22.56
N PHE A 93 9.38 6.54 -22.84
CA PHE A 93 7.93 6.60 -22.92
C PHE A 93 7.52 7.75 -23.83
N VAL A 94 6.91 7.41 -24.97
CA VAL A 94 6.48 8.37 -25.98
C VAL A 94 4.98 8.25 -26.12
N VAL A 95 4.27 9.37 -25.96
CA VAL A 95 2.82 9.44 -26.03
C VAL A 95 2.37 10.52 -26.97
N ARG A 96 1.37 10.19 -27.78
CA ARG A 96 0.72 11.09 -28.73
C ARG A 96 -0.64 11.50 -28.19
N ALA A 97 -1.11 12.65 -28.66
CA ALA A 97 -2.42 13.19 -28.31
C ALA A 97 -3.59 12.24 -28.65
N ASP A 98 -3.47 11.39 -29.67
CA ASP A 98 -4.53 10.51 -30.18
C ASP A 98 -4.64 9.16 -29.43
N SER A 99 -4.30 9.12 -28.14
CA SER A 99 -4.32 7.88 -27.32
C SER A 99 -3.44 6.76 -27.88
N TRP A 100 -2.26 7.13 -28.38
CA TRP A 100 -1.27 6.20 -28.90
C TRP A 100 0.11 6.48 -28.32
N GLY A 101 0.98 5.47 -28.27
CA GLY A 101 2.33 5.63 -27.73
C GLY A 101 3.16 4.35 -27.83
N TRP A 102 4.40 4.42 -27.38
CA TRP A 102 5.34 3.29 -27.30
C TRP A 102 6.45 3.59 -26.28
N GLY A 103 7.23 2.58 -25.93
CA GLY A 103 8.51 2.74 -25.24
C GLY A 103 9.70 2.68 -26.19
N GLY A 104 10.88 3.02 -25.68
CA GLY A 104 12.14 2.91 -26.41
C GLY A 104 13.11 1.93 -25.76
N GLY A 105 14.41 2.10 -26.02
CA GLY A 105 15.45 1.18 -25.54
C GLY A 105 15.67 1.17 -24.02
N MET A 106 15.14 2.16 -23.29
CA MET A 106 15.32 2.30 -21.84
C MET A 106 14.10 1.85 -21.03
N SER A 107 13.08 1.28 -21.68
CA SER A 107 11.93 0.64 -21.03
C SER A 107 11.51 -0.62 -21.80
N ASP A 108 10.61 -1.39 -21.23
CA ASP A 108 9.98 -2.53 -21.89
C ASP A 108 8.59 -2.20 -22.46
N PHE A 109 8.19 -0.91 -22.47
CA PHE A 109 6.89 -0.51 -22.96
C PHE A 109 6.76 -0.72 -24.46
N VAL A 110 5.60 -1.21 -24.89
CA VAL A 110 5.28 -1.43 -26.29
C VAL A 110 3.96 -0.76 -26.66
N ALA A 111 3.74 -0.58 -27.96
CA ALA A 111 2.53 0.04 -28.47
C ALA A 111 1.25 -0.74 -28.10
N PRO A 112 0.08 -0.08 -28.00
CA PRO A 112 -1.17 -0.72 -27.60
C PRO A 112 -1.57 -1.93 -28.46
N ASN A 113 -1.20 -1.94 -29.74
CA ASN A 113 -1.50 -3.05 -30.67
C ASN A 113 -0.38 -4.10 -30.81
N ALA A 114 0.69 -4.00 -30.01
CA ALA A 114 1.72 -5.04 -30.03
C ALA A 114 1.09 -6.41 -29.75
N ALA A 115 1.65 -7.47 -30.33
CA ALA A 115 1.14 -8.82 -30.10
C ALA A 115 1.36 -9.23 -28.63
N GLU A 116 2.56 -8.94 -28.11
CA GLU A 116 3.05 -9.31 -26.78
C GLU A 116 3.85 -8.13 -26.19
N GLY A 117 4.20 -8.19 -24.90
CA GLY A 117 4.99 -7.18 -24.19
C GLY A 117 4.19 -6.32 -23.22
N ASN A 118 4.86 -5.37 -22.57
CA ASN A 118 4.29 -4.43 -21.61
C ASN A 118 3.54 -3.30 -22.34
N LYS A 119 2.29 -3.57 -22.74
CA LYS A 119 1.51 -2.67 -23.62
C LYS A 119 1.07 -1.43 -22.86
N LEU A 120 1.24 -0.26 -23.47
CA LEU A 120 0.59 0.95 -23.00
C LEU A 120 -0.94 0.83 -23.17
N ALA A 121 -1.66 1.06 -22.08
CA ALA A 121 -3.12 1.05 -22.05
C ALA A 121 -3.63 2.47 -21.83
N PHE A 122 -4.36 3.01 -22.81
CA PHE A 122 -4.91 4.36 -22.75
C PHE A 122 -6.39 4.34 -22.38
N THR A 123 -6.79 5.30 -21.55
CA THR A 123 -8.18 5.64 -21.24
C THR A 123 -8.45 7.04 -21.78
N ASN A 124 -9.54 7.22 -22.52
CA ASN A 124 -9.97 8.51 -23.03
C ASN A 124 -11.50 8.62 -23.07
N ASP A 125 -12.00 9.85 -23.17
CA ASP A 125 -13.42 10.18 -23.29
C ASP A 125 -13.83 10.64 -24.71
N VAL A 126 -12.98 10.41 -25.71
CA VAL A 126 -13.23 10.80 -27.10
C VAL A 126 -14.33 9.91 -27.69
N ALA A 127 -15.57 10.36 -27.57
CA ALA A 127 -16.74 9.62 -28.03
C ALA A 127 -16.79 9.46 -29.56
N ASN A 128 -16.25 10.42 -30.31
CA ASN A 128 -16.26 10.42 -31.77
C ASN A 128 -14.95 10.96 -32.36
N TRP A 129 -14.10 10.06 -32.83
CA TRP A 129 -12.82 10.39 -33.46
C TRP A 129 -12.93 11.16 -34.78
N ALA A 130 -14.12 11.27 -35.38
CA ALA A 130 -14.31 12.09 -36.58
C ALA A 130 -14.30 13.61 -36.26
N ASP A 131 -14.64 13.99 -35.02
CA ASP A 131 -14.68 15.39 -34.59
C ASP A 131 -13.31 15.88 -34.08
N TRP A 132 -12.38 14.94 -33.83
CA TRP A 132 -11.06 15.20 -33.28
C TRP A 132 -10.19 16.10 -34.18
N ALA A 133 -9.91 15.68 -35.43
CA ALA A 133 -9.02 16.44 -36.31
C ALA A 133 -9.52 17.88 -36.57
N PRO A 134 -10.83 18.13 -36.87
CA PRO A 134 -11.34 19.49 -37.01
C PRO A 134 -11.16 20.34 -35.75
N ALA A 135 -11.36 19.75 -34.56
CA ALA A 135 -11.14 20.45 -33.29
C ALA A 135 -9.66 20.82 -33.11
N MET A 136 -8.75 19.87 -33.35
CA MET A 136 -7.30 20.14 -33.22
C MET A 136 -6.83 21.18 -34.24
N GLN A 137 -7.35 21.19 -35.47
CA GLN A 137 -7.03 22.19 -36.50
C GLN A 137 -7.51 23.60 -36.13
N ALA A 138 -8.63 23.70 -35.41
CA ALA A 138 -9.12 24.98 -34.90
C ALA A 138 -8.23 25.56 -33.79
N GLY A 139 -7.38 24.74 -33.19
CA GLY A 139 -6.58 25.08 -32.01
C GLY A 139 -7.35 24.79 -30.73
N VAL A 140 -6.68 24.11 -29.79
CA VAL A 140 -7.24 23.79 -28.46
C VAL A 140 -6.21 24.05 -27.38
N SER A 141 -6.68 24.48 -26.21
CA SER A 141 -5.83 24.57 -25.03
C SER A 141 -5.63 23.19 -24.41
N CYS A 142 -4.38 22.89 -24.04
CA CYS A 142 -3.97 21.63 -23.49
C CYS A 142 -3.37 21.82 -22.09
N GLU A 143 -3.64 20.86 -21.20
CA GLU A 143 -2.97 20.69 -19.93
C GLU A 143 -2.48 19.24 -19.84
N VAL A 144 -1.16 19.04 -19.80
CA VAL A 144 -0.52 17.72 -19.74
C VAL A 144 0.20 17.57 -18.41
N ASN A 145 -0.15 16.54 -17.65
CA ASN A 145 0.48 16.16 -16.40
C ASN A 145 1.29 14.87 -16.62
N ILE A 146 2.55 14.87 -16.20
CA ILE A 146 3.41 13.67 -16.17
C ILE A 146 4.02 13.52 -14.79
N GLY A 147 3.69 12.42 -14.13
CA GLY A 147 4.21 12.02 -12.83
C GLY A 147 5.14 10.82 -12.93
N ARG A 148 6.08 10.70 -11.99
CA ARG A 148 6.93 9.53 -11.87
C ARG A 148 6.97 8.99 -10.44
N GLN A 149 6.81 7.68 -10.30
CA GLN A 149 6.96 6.93 -9.05
C GLN A 149 7.79 5.67 -9.31
N GLY A 150 9.06 5.67 -8.90
CA GLY A 150 10.03 4.64 -9.26
C GLY A 150 10.12 4.45 -10.77
N ASP A 151 9.76 3.25 -11.22
CA ASP A 151 9.72 2.84 -12.63
C ASP A 151 8.34 3.03 -13.29
N THR A 152 7.42 3.68 -12.59
CA THR A 152 6.07 4.00 -13.08
C THR A 152 6.00 5.43 -13.60
N LEU A 153 5.47 5.59 -14.81
CA LEU A 153 5.15 6.88 -15.41
C LEU A 153 3.63 7.03 -15.53
N ILE A 154 3.11 8.18 -15.11
CA ILE A 154 1.69 8.48 -15.05
C ILE A 154 1.39 9.71 -15.90
N TYR A 155 0.72 9.53 -17.02
CA TYR A 155 0.36 10.58 -17.97
C TYR A 155 -1.14 10.87 -17.93
N ASN A 156 -1.49 12.16 -17.80
CA ASN A 156 -2.86 12.65 -17.93
C ASN A 156 -2.87 13.94 -18.74
N ALA A 157 -3.61 13.96 -19.84
CA ALA A 157 -3.77 15.14 -20.67
C ALA A 157 -5.24 15.53 -20.79
N LYS A 158 -5.51 16.81 -20.58
CA LYS A 158 -6.74 17.47 -21.01
C LYS A 158 -6.44 18.22 -22.31
N ILE A 159 -7.15 17.87 -23.38
CA ILE A 159 -6.91 18.36 -24.74
C ILE A 159 -8.21 19.00 -25.23
N GLY A 160 -8.35 20.31 -25.01
CA GLY A 160 -9.63 20.99 -25.13
C GLY A 160 -10.65 20.47 -24.12
N GLU A 161 -11.73 19.87 -24.61
CA GLU A 161 -12.76 19.24 -23.77
C GLU A 161 -12.50 17.74 -23.49
N TYR A 162 -11.52 17.14 -24.17
CA TYR A 162 -11.23 15.72 -24.07
C TYR A 162 -10.17 15.42 -23.01
N THR A 163 -10.17 14.18 -22.51
CA THR A 163 -9.15 13.64 -21.63
C THR A 163 -8.52 12.39 -22.24
N VAL A 164 -7.21 12.26 -22.09
CA VAL A 164 -6.43 11.08 -22.47
C VAL A 164 -5.45 10.78 -21.34
N SER A 165 -5.46 9.55 -20.84
CA SER A 165 -4.61 9.13 -19.72
C SER A 165 -4.00 7.76 -19.97
N THR A 166 -2.83 7.52 -19.39
CA THR A 166 -2.22 6.19 -19.30
C THR A 166 -1.27 6.16 -18.10
N SER A 167 -1.13 4.99 -17.47
CA SER A 167 -0.14 4.72 -16.44
C SER A 167 0.57 3.43 -16.80
N ALA A 168 1.89 3.40 -16.73
CA ALA A 168 2.68 2.24 -17.08
C ALA A 168 3.89 2.09 -16.16
N THR A 169 4.09 0.88 -15.65
CA THR A 169 5.24 0.50 -14.81
C THR A 169 6.17 -0.37 -15.64
N SER A 170 7.44 0.06 -15.79
CA SER A 170 8.39 -0.71 -16.57
C SER A 170 8.87 -1.93 -15.79
N GLY A 171 9.02 -3.07 -16.46
CA GLY A 171 9.66 -4.26 -15.90
C GLY A 171 11.19 -4.16 -15.80
N VAL A 172 11.77 -3.07 -16.32
CA VAL A 172 13.19 -2.74 -16.21
C VAL A 172 13.35 -1.41 -15.47
N ALA A 173 14.43 -1.30 -14.68
CA ALA A 173 14.70 -0.09 -13.92
C ALA A 173 14.92 1.11 -14.86
N LEU A 174 14.18 2.18 -14.64
CA LEU A 174 14.34 3.44 -15.35
C LEU A 174 15.54 4.22 -14.81
N PRO A 175 16.24 5.02 -15.63
CA PRO A 175 17.32 5.88 -15.18
C PRO A 175 16.92 6.81 -14.03
N GLU A 176 17.85 7.13 -13.12
CA GLU A 176 17.57 8.04 -12.00
C GLU A 176 17.01 9.40 -12.49
N SER A 177 17.64 9.97 -13.52
CA SER A 177 17.13 11.14 -14.22
C SER A 177 16.47 10.73 -15.53
N CYS A 178 15.18 11.06 -15.66
CA CYS A 178 14.48 11.06 -16.95
C CYS A 178 14.30 12.50 -17.43
N TYR A 179 14.08 12.68 -18.73
CA TYR A 179 13.93 13.99 -19.34
C TYR A 179 12.68 14.06 -20.21
N VAL A 180 11.85 15.06 -19.97
CA VAL A 180 10.57 15.28 -20.66
C VAL A 180 10.69 16.42 -21.64
N PHE A 181 10.36 16.19 -22.91
CA PHE A 181 10.22 17.24 -23.92
C PHE A 181 8.98 17.02 -24.78
N PHE A 182 8.60 18.07 -25.52
CA PHE A 182 7.51 18.03 -26.50
C PHE A 182 8.06 18.11 -27.92
N THR A 183 7.38 17.42 -28.82
CA THR A 183 7.56 17.41 -30.27
C THR A 183 6.18 17.17 -30.89
N GLY A 184 6.11 16.70 -32.13
CA GLY A 184 4.83 16.46 -32.79
C GLY A 184 4.96 15.97 -34.22
N GLU A 185 3.88 16.13 -34.96
CA GLU A 185 3.83 16.00 -36.41
C GLU A 185 2.82 17.01 -36.96
N ASN A 186 3.24 17.90 -37.86
CA ASN A 186 2.39 18.90 -38.49
C ASN A 186 1.52 19.66 -37.47
N CYS A 187 2.13 20.31 -36.48
CA CYS A 187 1.41 21.04 -35.44
C CYS A 187 2.19 22.25 -34.92
N ASP A 188 1.47 23.23 -34.41
CA ASP A 188 2.02 24.36 -33.66
C ASP A 188 1.64 24.23 -32.19
N LEU A 189 2.64 24.33 -31.32
CA LEU A 189 2.49 24.31 -29.88
C LEU A 189 2.91 25.68 -29.35
N THR A 190 1.96 26.44 -28.81
CA THR A 190 2.20 27.84 -28.42
C THR A 190 1.84 28.09 -26.97
N ASN A 191 2.30 29.21 -26.40
CA ASN A 191 1.97 29.61 -25.03
C ASN A 191 2.35 28.56 -23.96
N PHE A 192 3.47 27.85 -24.15
CA PHE A 192 3.95 26.89 -23.16
C PHE A 192 4.18 27.54 -21.80
N THR A 193 3.64 26.92 -20.77
CA THR A 193 4.05 27.10 -19.37
C THR A 193 4.35 25.75 -18.75
N THR A 194 5.26 25.74 -17.78
CA THR A 194 5.69 24.54 -17.08
C THR A 194 5.64 24.80 -15.58
N THR A 195 5.01 23.90 -14.82
CA THR A 195 5.03 23.92 -13.36
C THR A 195 5.52 22.58 -12.85
N LYS A 196 6.50 22.60 -11.94
CA LYS A 196 6.98 21.43 -11.21
C LYS A 196 6.26 21.31 -9.87
N SER A 197 5.87 20.10 -9.50
CA SER A 197 5.36 19.78 -8.17
C SER A 197 5.86 18.41 -7.72
N GLU A 198 5.63 18.07 -6.46
CA GLU A 198 5.68 16.66 -6.03
C GLU A 198 4.53 15.90 -6.71
N TYR A 199 4.80 14.65 -7.09
CA TYR A 199 3.74 13.76 -7.57
C TYR A 199 2.81 13.42 -6.42
N LYS A 200 1.51 13.54 -6.68
CA LYS A 200 0.47 13.08 -5.77
C LYS A 200 -0.32 11.99 -6.46
N ASN A 201 -0.23 10.76 -5.96
CA ASN A 201 -1.06 9.67 -6.42
C ASN A 201 -2.53 10.05 -6.13
N PRO A 202 -3.40 10.20 -7.16
CA PRO A 202 -4.79 10.58 -6.94
C PRO A 202 -5.59 9.53 -6.18
N ASN A 203 -5.09 8.28 -6.14
CA ASN A 203 -5.70 7.19 -5.40
C ASN A 203 -5.07 6.97 -4.02
N ALA A 204 -4.04 7.74 -3.64
CA ALA A 204 -3.42 7.60 -2.33
C ALA A 204 -4.46 7.65 -1.22
N LEU A 205 -4.28 6.82 -0.20
CA LEU A 205 -5.07 6.94 1.01
C LEU A 205 -4.61 8.18 1.76
N ASN A 206 -5.57 9.04 2.11
CA ASN A 206 -5.30 10.17 2.98
C ASN A 206 -5.14 9.65 4.41
N VAL A 207 -3.92 9.69 4.95
CA VAL A 207 -3.62 9.18 6.29
C VAL A 207 -3.83 10.27 7.33
N VAL A 208 -4.62 9.96 8.35
CA VAL A 208 -4.98 10.87 9.44
C VAL A 208 -4.73 10.23 10.80
N ASP A 209 -4.48 11.06 11.82
CA ASP A 209 -4.33 10.58 13.21
C ASP A 209 -5.69 10.15 13.80
N GLU A 210 -6.80 10.71 13.30
CA GLU A 210 -8.16 10.46 13.79
C GLU A 210 -9.13 10.33 12.62
N LEU A 211 -9.81 9.18 12.50
CA LEU A 211 -10.95 9.05 11.60
C LEU A 211 -12.13 9.81 12.16
N SER A 212 -12.84 10.50 11.28
CA SER A 212 -14.06 11.22 11.63
C SER A 212 -15.01 11.35 10.45
N GLY A 213 -16.26 11.70 10.76
CA GLY A 213 -17.27 12.04 9.77
C GLY A 213 -18.15 10.86 9.36
N ASP A 214 -18.81 11.02 8.22
CA ASP A 214 -19.78 10.07 7.67
C ASP A 214 -19.31 9.58 6.30
N LEU A 215 -19.65 8.33 5.96
CA LEU A 215 -19.31 7.70 4.68
C LEU A 215 -20.56 7.04 4.09
N THR A 216 -20.92 7.39 2.85
CA THR A 216 -21.98 6.68 2.11
C THR A 216 -21.35 5.95 0.93
N VAL A 217 -21.60 4.64 0.84
CA VAL A 217 -21.09 3.79 -0.23
C VAL A 217 -22.26 3.21 -1.01
N GLY A 218 -22.33 3.52 -2.30
CA GLY A 218 -23.37 3.03 -3.19
C GLY A 218 -22.95 1.70 -3.79
N ALA A 219 -22.26 1.75 -4.93
CA ALA A 219 -21.67 0.55 -5.51
C ALA A 219 -20.48 0.07 -4.66
N PHE A 220 -20.19 -1.23 -4.72
CA PHE A 220 -19.05 -1.85 -4.04
C PHE A 220 -17.76 -1.03 -4.24
N TYR A 221 -17.15 -0.59 -3.14
CA TYR A 221 -15.92 0.21 -3.10
C TYR A 221 -15.97 1.59 -3.79
N SER A 222 -17.16 2.13 -4.08
CA SER A 222 -17.30 3.41 -4.78
C SER A 222 -16.83 4.62 -3.96
N ALA A 223 -16.69 4.47 -2.64
CA ALA A 223 -16.18 5.48 -1.73
C ALA A 223 -15.38 4.81 -0.59
N LYS A 224 -14.44 5.56 -0.01
CA LYS A 224 -13.60 5.14 1.12
C LYS A 224 -13.48 6.28 2.11
N SER A 225 -13.29 5.97 3.38
CA SER A 225 -12.87 6.96 4.38
C SER A 225 -11.40 7.34 4.19
N ASP A 226 -10.93 8.31 4.96
CA ASP A 226 -9.50 8.43 5.28
C ASP A 226 -8.97 7.12 5.91
N ALA A 227 -7.65 7.00 6.02
CA ALA A 227 -6.99 5.84 6.60
C ALA A 227 -6.22 6.19 7.89
N VAL A 228 -6.07 5.21 8.77
CA VAL A 228 -5.25 5.31 9.98
C VAL A 228 -4.07 4.39 9.87
N LYS A 229 -2.90 4.89 10.21
CA LYS A 229 -1.69 4.10 10.32
C LYS A 229 -1.72 3.25 11.60
N VAL A 230 -1.40 1.96 11.47
CA VAL A 230 -1.15 1.04 12.59
C VAL A 230 0.25 0.47 12.41
N ALA A 231 1.16 0.81 13.34
CA ALA A 231 2.53 0.30 13.30
C ALA A 231 2.58 -1.15 13.81
N ASP A 232 3.73 -1.79 13.62
CA ASP A 232 3.96 -3.11 14.20
C ASP A 232 3.85 -3.12 15.73
N GLY A 233 3.12 -4.10 16.27
CA GLY A 233 2.80 -4.20 17.69
C GLY A 233 1.60 -3.35 18.15
N ASP A 234 1.10 -2.44 17.32
CA ASP A 234 0.01 -1.52 17.67
C ASP A 234 -1.38 -2.05 17.27
N SER A 235 -2.40 -1.28 17.66
CA SER A 235 -3.80 -1.51 17.29
C SER A 235 -4.58 -0.20 17.13
N VAL A 236 -5.67 -0.24 16.37
CA VAL A 236 -6.64 0.84 16.26
C VAL A 236 -8.04 0.29 16.53
N THR A 237 -8.83 1.00 17.34
CA THR A 237 -10.25 0.70 17.56
C THR A 237 -11.12 1.80 16.98
N ILE A 238 -12.02 1.43 16.06
CA ILE A 238 -12.88 2.33 15.30
C ILE A 238 -14.34 2.07 15.70
N LYS A 239 -15.09 3.15 15.92
CA LYS A 239 -16.53 3.15 16.20
C LYS A 239 -17.30 3.89 15.14
N PHE A 240 -18.47 3.38 14.79
CA PHE A 240 -19.42 4.04 13.90
C PHE A 240 -20.80 3.39 14.04
N SER A 241 -21.84 4.07 13.53
CA SER A 241 -23.13 3.45 13.27
C SER A 241 -23.19 3.06 11.81
N ASP A 242 -23.45 1.78 11.50
CA ASP A 242 -23.70 1.32 10.14
C ASP A 242 -25.20 1.18 9.88
N LYS A 243 -25.63 1.68 8.74
CA LYS A 243 -26.96 1.43 8.18
C LYS A 243 -26.83 0.83 6.79
N SER A 244 -27.22 -0.44 6.67
CA SER A 244 -27.36 -1.09 5.36
C SER A 244 -28.54 -0.49 4.58
N ASN A 245 -28.28 -0.20 3.31
CA ASN A 245 -29.25 0.23 2.30
C ASN A 245 -29.55 -0.88 1.27
N GLY A 246 -28.90 -2.06 1.40
CA GLY A 246 -29.13 -3.21 0.53
C GLY A 246 -30.04 -4.26 1.16
N GLU A 247 -30.12 -5.44 0.54
CA GLU A 247 -31.04 -6.52 0.93
C GLU A 247 -30.33 -7.75 1.52
N ASN A 248 -29.00 -7.83 1.35
CA ASN A 248 -28.22 -9.00 1.71
C ASN A 248 -27.32 -8.74 2.91
N ASN A 249 -26.87 -9.80 3.58
CA ASN A 249 -25.93 -9.69 4.71
C ASN A 249 -24.61 -9.00 4.35
N TRP A 250 -24.17 -9.10 3.09
CA TRP A 250 -22.93 -8.49 2.60
C TRP A 250 -23.09 -7.03 2.14
N ASP A 251 -24.32 -6.51 2.03
CA ASP A 251 -24.59 -5.10 1.68
C ASP A 251 -24.29 -4.22 2.91
N ASN A 252 -23.01 -4.07 3.23
CA ASN A 252 -22.56 -3.53 4.51
C ASN A 252 -21.17 -2.88 4.42
N PHE A 253 -20.63 -2.45 5.56
CA PHE A 253 -19.26 -1.96 5.67
C PHE A 253 -18.23 -3.03 5.29
N VAL A 254 -17.11 -2.55 4.76
CA VAL A 254 -15.90 -3.33 4.56
C VAL A 254 -14.73 -2.58 5.20
N VAL A 255 -13.94 -3.28 6.00
CA VAL A 255 -12.65 -2.79 6.51
C VAL A 255 -11.57 -3.17 5.51
N GLY A 256 -10.95 -2.17 4.90
CA GLY A 256 -9.79 -2.34 4.04
C GLY A 256 -8.51 -2.15 4.85
N ILE A 257 -7.53 -3.03 4.61
CA ILE A 257 -6.20 -2.94 5.20
C ILE A 257 -5.20 -2.90 4.05
N ALA A 258 -4.57 -1.74 3.84
CA ALA A 258 -3.52 -1.54 2.85
C ALA A 258 -2.13 -1.57 3.48
N GLY A 259 -1.13 -1.97 2.70
CA GLY A 259 0.28 -1.91 3.12
C GLY A 259 1.03 -0.71 2.56
N ASP A 260 0.41 0.06 1.66
CA ASP A 260 0.97 1.29 1.09
C ASP A 260 -0.14 2.32 0.87
N ALA A 261 -0.10 3.40 1.66
CA ALA A 261 -1.04 4.51 1.54
C ALA A 261 -0.69 5.45 0.38
N GLU A 262 0.57 5.81 0.21
CA GLU A 262 1.00 6.78 -0.82
C GLU A 262 0.90 6.17 -2.22
N GLY A 263 1.30 4.91 -2.38
CA GLY A 263 1.19 4.14 -3.63
C GLY A 263 -0.12 3.36 -3.78
N TYR A 264 -1.15 3.65 -2.98
CA TYR A 264 -2.40 2.90 -3.03
C TYR A 264 -3.01 2.89 -4.45
N SER A 265 -3.26 1.68 -4.96
CA SER A 265 -3.75 1.43 -6.33
C SER A 265 -4.93 0.44 -6.37
N GLY A 266 -5.57 0.21 -5.21
CA GLY A 266 -6.59 -0.82 -5.04
C GLY A 266 -5.97 -2.17 -4.63
N ALA A 267 -6.51 -3.26 -5.18
CA ALA A 267 -6.20 -4.62 -4.73
C ALA A 267 -4.71 -4.95 -4.65
N ALA A 268 -3.86 -4.41 -5.54
CA ALA A 268 -2.41 -4.67 -5.51
C ALA A 268 -1.72 -4.08 -4.27
N SER A 269 -2.24 -2.98 -3.72
CA SER A 269 -1.72 -2.31 -2.52
C SER A 269 -2.40 -2.78 -1.23
N GLU A 270 -3.41 -3.64 -1.34
CA GLU A 270 -4.18 -4.17 -0.22
C GLU A 270 -3.50 -5.42 0.38
N ILE A 271 -3.53 -5.54 1.70
CA ILE A 271 -3.17 -6.75 2.44
C ILE A 271 -4.39 -7.65 2.52
N MET A 272 -5.52 -7.11 2.99
CA MET A 272 -6.79 -7.83 3.08
C MET A 272 -7.98 -6.90 3.22
N ASN A 273 -9.16 -7.45 2.94
CA ASN A 273 -10.44 -6.78 3.13
C ASN A 273 -11.38 -7.69 3.93
N ILE A 274 -12.09 -7.11 4.88
CA ILE A 274 -12.96 -7.83 5.84
C ILE A 274 -14.35 -7.20 5.80
N ARG A 275 -15.36 -8.02 5.50
CA ARG A 275 -16.76 -7.61 5.49
C ARG A 275 -17.41 -7.85 6.85
N ALA A 276 -18.49 -7.11 7.10
CA ALA A 276 -19.30 -7.25 8.31
C ALA A 276 -19.83 -8.67 8.55
N ASP A 277 -20.15 -9.43 7.49
CA ASP A 277 -20.77 -10.76 7.54
C ASP A 277 -19.79 -11.92 7.79
N ALA A 278 -18.65 -11.63 8.45
CA ALA A 278 -17.60 -12.61 8.74
C ALA A 278 -17.02 -13.29 7.49
N TYR A 279 -16.85 -12.49 6.44
CA TYR A 279 -16.20 -12.89 5.18
C TYR A 279 -15.08 -11.91 4.83
N GLY A 280 -14.12 -12.33 4.03
CA GLY A 280 -13.02 -11.47 3.60
C GLY A 280 -12.15 -12.12 2.54
N TRP A 281 -11.16 -11.39 2.04
CA TRP A 281 -10.18 -11.89 1.07
C TRP A 281 -8.85 -11.12 1.20
N GLY A 282 -7.76 -11.71 0.73
CA GLY A 282 -6.47 -11.02 0.64
C GLY A 282 -6.37 -10.09 -0.57
N GLY A 283 -5.46 -9.11 -0.47
CA GLY A 283 -5.00 -8.32 -1.59
C GLY A 283 -3.62 -8.76 -2.09
N GLY A 284 -2.99 -7.97 -2.96
CA GLY A 284 -1.73 -8.28 -3.61
C GLY A 284 -0.50 -8.25 -2.70
N MET A 285 -0.61 -7.71 -1.49
CA MET A 285 0.49 -7.65 -0.52
C MET A 285 0.51 -8.83 0.47
N SER A 286 -0.40 -9.79 0.37
CA SER A 286 -0.43 -10.98 1.22
C SER A 286 -0.73 -12.24 0.43
N ASP A 287 -0.64 -13.40 1.09
CA ASP A 287 -1.05 -14.68 0.53
C ASP A 287 -2.46 -15.12 1.00
N PHE A 288 -3.20 -14.22 1.65
CA PHE A 288 -4.53 -14.52 2.17
C PHE A 288 -5.53 -14.79 1.05
N VAL A 289 -6.39 -15.78 1.25
CA VAL A 289 -7.49 -16.09 0.34
C VAL A 289 -8.82 -16.14 1.09
N ALA A 290 -9.91 -16.02 0.34
CA ALA A 290 -11.23 -16.02 0.91
C ALA A 290 -11.55 -17.35 1.63
N PRO A 291 -12.44 -17.34 2.64
CA PRO A 291 -12.88 -18.56 3.33
C PRO A 291 -13.34 -19.63 2.34
N GLY A 292 -12.87 -20.87 2.52
CA GLY A 292 -13.22 -22.03 1.69
C GLY A 292 -12.36 -22.22 0.43
N ASN A 293 -11.47 -21.28 0.09
CA ASN A 293 -10.52 -21.45 -1.00
C ASN A 293 -9.27 -22.23 -0.55
N GLU A 294 -8.59 -22.88 -1.49
CA GLU A 294 -7.28 -23.48 -1.25
C GLU A 294 -6.22 -22.39 -1.02
N GLY A 295 -5.36 -22.57 -0.01
CA GLY A 295 -4.29 -21.63 0.34
C GLY A 295 -4.40 -21.13 1.79
N ASN A 296 -3.88 -19.94 2.05
CA ASN A 296 -3.95 -19.32 3.38
C ASN A 296 -5.33 -18.68 3.60
N ALA A 297 -6.35 -19.53 3.73
CA ALA A 297 -7.73 -19.09 3.88
C ALA A 297 -7.95 -18.34 5.20
N LEU A 298 -8.67 -17.23 5.11
CA LEU A 298 -9.16 -16.51 6.29
C LEU A 298 -10.20 -17.35 7.03
N LEU A 299 -10.11 -17.34 8.36
CA LEU A 299 -11.04 -18.01 9.24
C LEU A 299 -11.64 -17.02 10.21
N PHE A 300 -12.97 -17.02 10.27
CA PHE A 300 -13.72 -16.18 11.17
C PHE A 300 -14.42 -17.03 12.22
N VAL A 301 -14.44 -16.54 13.47
CA VAL A 301 -15.37 -17.00 14.50
C VAL A 301 -16.39 -15.90 14.70
N ASN A 302 -17.67 -16.24 14.66
CA ASN A 302 -18.75 -15.30 14.85
C ASN A 302 -19.97 -15.99 15.43
N ASP A 303 -20.87 -15.18 16.00
CA ASP A 303 -22.17 -15.61 16.52
C ASP A 303 -23.34 -14.98 15.72
N ILE A 304 -23.08 -14.56 14.47
CA ILE A 304 -24.06 -13.89 13.61
C ILE A 304 -25.29 -14.80 13.41
N ASP A 305 -26.46 -14.28 13.76
CA ASP A 305 -27.72 -14.86 13.30
C ASP A 305 -28.00 -14.41 11.86
N PHE A 306 -27.54 -15.20 10.90
CA PHE A 306 -27.62 -14.88 9.48
C PHE A 306 -29.05 -14.71 8.94
N GLU A 307 -30.08 -15.17 9.67
CA GLU A 307 -31.48 -14.95 9.31
C GLU A 307 -31.97 -13.53 9.70
N LYS A 308 -31.35 -12.93 10.73
CA LYS A 308 -31.72 -11.60 11.24
C LYS A 308 -30.77 -10.49 10.84
N PHE A 309 -29.50 -10.83 10.60
CA PHE A 309 -28.41 -9.87 10.43
C PHE A 309 -28.73 -8.76 9.44
N ALA A 310 -29.13 -9.08 8.20
CA ALA A 310 -29.52 -8.07 7.20
C ALA A 310 -30.58 -7.09 7.73
N SER A 311 -31.65 -7.59 8.35
CA SER A 311 -32.74 -6.73 8.85
C SER A 311 -32.32 -5.85 10.03
N GLU A 312 -31.39 -6.33 10.85
CA GLU A 312 -30.84 -5.56 11.98
C GLU A 312 -29.89 -4.47 11.47
N MET A 313 -29.01 -4.79 10.51
CA MET A 313 -28.14 -3.79 9.87
C MET A 313 -28.94 -2.74 9.08
N GLN A 314 -30.06 -3.11 8.44
CA GLN A 314 -30.96 -2.16 7.77
C GLN A 314 -31.63 -1.17 8.74
N ALA A 315 -31.86 -1.59 9.99
CA ALA A 315 -32.40 -0.73 11.04
C ALA A 315 -31.37 0.29 11.57
N GLY A 316 -30.08 0.03 11.34
CA GLY A 316 -28.96 0.76 11.92
C GLY A 316 -28.39 0.00 13.12
N ALA A 317 -27.08 -0.22 13.11
CA ALA A 317 -26.35 -0.98 14.12
C ALA A 317 -25.08 -0.24 14.55
N ASP A 318 -24.82 -0.18 15.85
CA ASP A 318 -23.56 0.30 16.37
C ASP A 318 -22.45 -0.73 16.13
N VAL A 319 -21.29 -0.26 15.68
CA VAL A 319 -20.12 -1.07 15.40
C VAL A 319 -18.94 -0.55 16.22
N GLU A 320 -18.24 -1.47 16.88
CA GLU A 320 -16.93 -1.24 17.51
C GLU A 320 -16.00 -2.33 17.01
N LEU A 321 -14.98 -1.96 16.22
CA LEU A 321 -14.01 -2.91 15.67
C LEU A 321 -12.58 -2.51 16.00
N THR A 322 -11.72 -3.49 16.18
CA THR A 322 -10.30 -3.33 16.47
C THR A 322 -9.48 -4.09 15.43
N VAL A 323 -8.53 -3.41 14.81
CA VAL A 323 -7.50 -4.00 13.94
C VAL A 323 -6.15 -3.91 14.64
N SER A 324 -5.42 -5.00 14.62
CA SER A 324 -4.19 -5.19 15.38
C SER A 324 -3.10 -5.78 14.47
N LYS A 325 -1.87 -5.25 14.54
CA LYS A 325 -0.70 -5.78 13.82
C LYS A 325 0.34 -6.36 14.77
N ASP A 326 0.93 -7.50 14.40
CA ASP A 326 2.06 -8.14 15.10
C ASP A 326 2.89 -8.96 14.11
N GLY A 327 4.00 -8.40 13.64
CA GLY A 327 4.78 -8.86 12.51
C GLY A 327 3.89 -9.09 11.28
N ASP A 328 3.86 -10.34 10.83
CA ASP A 328 3.07 -10.79 9.67
C ASP A 328 1.63 -11.20 10.05
N MET A 329 1.23 -10.98 11.29
CA MET A 329 -0.11 -11.29 11.80
C MET A 329 -1.00 -10.06 11.83
N ILE A 330 -2.24 -10.25 11.36
CA ILE A 330 -3.35 -9.32 11.51
C ILE A 330 -4.42 -9.97 12.38
N ILE A 331 -4.93 -9.20 13.35
CA ILE A 331 -6.04 -9.59 14.21
C ILE A 331 -7.16 -8.59 14.00
N TYR A 332 -8.38 -9.10 13.86
CA TYR A 332 -9.61 -8.34 13.75
C TYR A 332 -10.60 -8.82 14.80
N GLU A 333 -11.11 -7.90 15.60
CA GLU A 333 -12.19 -8.14 16.55
C GLU A 333 -13.29 -7.11 16.28
N ALA A 334 -14.54 -7.50 16.15
CA ALA A 334 -15.64 -6.57 15.97
C ALA A 334 -16.86 -6.98 16.80
N LYS A 335 -17.51 -5.98 17.38
CA LYS A 335 -18.87 -6.06 17.88
C LYS A 335 -19.77 -5.31 16.91
N ILE A 336 -20.76 -6.01 16.37
CA ILE A 336 -21.68 -5.49 15.36
C ILE A 336 -23.08 -5.67 15.94
N ALA A 337 -23.69 -4.59 16.41
CA ALA A 337 -24.86 -4.62 17.28
C ALA A 337 -24.65 -5.59 18.47
N GLY A 338 -25.36 -6.72 18.47
CA GLY A 338 -25.27 -7.76 19.50
C GLY A 338 -24.30 -8.90 19.17
N TYR A 339 -23.70 -8.92 17.99
CA TYR A 339 -22.87 -10.00 17.49
C TYR A 339 -21.38 -9.71 17.67
N SER A 340 -20.59 -10.79 17.69
CA SER A 340 -19.14 -10.79 17.67
C SER A 340 -18.62 -11.40 16.36
N VAL A 341 -17.56 -10.81 15.82
CA VAL A 341 -16.80 -11.33 14.68
C VAL A 341 -15.32 -11.22 14.99
N GLU A 342 -14.61 -12.33 14.96
CA GLU A 342 -13.19 -12.43 15.30
C GLU A 342 -12.42 -13.14 14.19
N MET A 343 -11.21 -12.67 13.90
CA MET A 343 -10.29 -13.28 12.94
C MET A 343 -8.85 -13.01 13.36
N ALA A 344 -7.99 -14.03 13.23
CA ALA A 344 -6.55 -13.91 13.34
C ALA A 344 -5.90 -14.63 12.16
N ALA A 345 -5.08 -13.91 11.39
CA ALA A 345 -4.45 -14.43 10.19
C ALA A 345 -2.96 -14.06 10.15
N VAL A 346 -2.12 -15.06 9.89
CA VAL A 346 -0.67 -14.91 9.72
C VAL A 346 -0.35 -15.08 8.24
N SER A 347 0.26 -14.06 7.62
CA SER A 347 0.68 -14.11 6.23
C SER A 347 1.90 -15.03 6.07
N GLY A 348 1.94 -15.80 4.97
CA GLY A 348 3.11 -16.59 4.59
C GLY A 348 4.20 -15.76 3.91
N VAL A 349 3.91 -14.50 3.59
CA VAL A 349 4.85 -13.50 3.06
C VAL A 349 4.99 -12.34 4.04
N ALA A 350 6.17 -11.72 4.06
CA ALA A 350 6.44 -10.58 4.92
C ALA A 350 5.47 -9.43 4.62
N LEU A 351 4.77 -8.94 5.65
CA LEU A 351 3.93 -7.75 5.55
C LEU A 351 4.77 -6.49 5.77
N PRO A 352 4.34 -5.32 5.23
CA PRO A 352 4.98 -4.04 5.54
C PRO A 352 5.00 -3.74 7.04
N GLU A 353 5.96 -2.93 7.49
CA GLU A 353 6.12 -2.53 8.91
C GLU A 353 4.89 -1.78 9.43
N ASP A 354 4.28 -0.97 8.57
CA ASP A 354 3.07 -0.21 8.85
C ASP A 354 1.91 -0.73 8.00
N ILE A 355 0.70 -0.69 8.54
CA ILE A 355 -0.53 -0.92 7.77
C ILE A 355 -1.46 0.28 7.87
N TYR A 356 -2.37 0.40 6.90
CA TYR A 356 -3.31 1.51 6.79
C TYR A 356 -4.73 0.98 6.76
N VAL A 357 -5.50 1.28 7.81
CA VAL A 357 -6.86 0.79 8.00
C VAL A 357 -7.84 1.88 7.56
N TYR A 358 -8.77 1.54 6.67
CA TYR A 358 -9.82 2.43 6.19
C TYR A 358 -11.16 1.69 6.08
N LEU A 359 -12.25 2.45 5.99
CA LEU A 359 -13.59 1.93 5.82
C LEU A 359 -14.07 2.14 4.38
N SER A 360 -14.83 1.18 3.88
CA SER A 360 -15.57 1.21 2.62
C SER A 360 -16.85 0.38 2.78
N GLY A 361 -17.44 -0.08 1.69
CA GLY A 361 -18.67 -0.85 1.75
C GLY A 361 -19.32 -1.14 0.41
N GLU A 362 -20.55 -1.61 0.50
CA GLU A 362 -21.51 -1.72 -0.60
C GLU A 362 -22.90 -1.45 -0.04
N ASN A 363 -23.65 -0.57 -0.71
CA ASN A 363 -25.01 -0.20 -0.33
C ASN A 363 -25.15 0.10 1.16
N CYS A 364 -24.31 0.95 1.75
CA CYS A 364 -24.36 1.27 3.18
C CYS A 364 -24.05 2.74 3.48
N THR A 365 -24.38 3.16 4.70
CA THR A 365 -24.07 4.48 5.25
C THR A 365 -23.49 4.31 6.64
N LEU A 366 -22.26 4.76 6.83
CA LEU A 366 -21.55 4.81 8.10
C LEU A 366 -21.64 6.23 8.65
N THR A 367 -22.08 6.39 9.89
CA THR A 367 -22.12 7.70 10.56
C THR A 367 -21.34 7.69 11.86
N ASP A 368 -20.97 8.88 12.32
CA ASP A 368 -20.31 9.08 13.61
C ASP A 368 -19.00 8.28 13.74
N ILE A 369 -18.26 8.18 12.63
CA ILE A 369 -16.97 7.48 12.61
C ILE A 369 -16.03 8.16 13.61
N SER A 370 -15.36 7.38 14.45
CA SER A 370 -14.38 7.87 15.43
C SER A 370 -13.40 6.78 15.85
N ILE A 371 -12.22 7.18 16.33
CA ILE A 371 -11.25 6.28 16.97
C ILE A 371 -11.44 6.33 18.49
N VAL A 372 -11.38 5.18 19.15
CA VAL A 372 -11.30 5.10 20.61
C VAL A 372 -9.86 5.39 21.03
N LYS A 373 -9.65 6.49 21.75
CA LYS A 373 -8.39 6.75 22.44
C LYS A 373 -8.40 5.95 23.74
N GLU A 374 -7.41 5.10 23.97
CA GLU A 374 -7.19 4.56 25.31
C GLU A 374 -6.73 5.70 26.22
N ASP A 375 -7.50 5.99 27.27
CA ASP A 375 -7.05 6.86 28.35
C ASP A 375 -5.92 6.13 29.06
N VAL A 376 -4.66 6.50 28.76
CA VAL A 376 -3.53 6.08 29.59
C VAL A 376 -3.75 6.67 30.98
N PRO A 377 -3.90 5.87 32.04
CA PRO A 377 -3.99 6.39 33.39
C PRO A 377 -2.70 7.13 33.70
N ASP A 378 -2.80 8.43 33.97
CA ASP A 378 -1.71 9.26 34.46
C ASP A 378 -1.29 8.76 35.85
N ASP A 379 -0.34 7.83 35.90
CA ASP A 379 0.34 7.46 37.15
C ASP A 379 1.39 8.51 37.49
N SER A 380 0.95 9.75 37.69
CA SER A 380 1.69 10.74 38.45
C SER A 380 1.17 10.74 39.89
N SER A 381 1.42 9.65 40.61
CA SER A 381 1.38 9.70 42.06
C SER A 381 2.63 10.42 42.56
N ASP A 382 2.43 11.69 42.91
CA ASP A 382 3.33 12.52 43.70
C ASP A 382 3.98 11.70 44.83
N SER A 383 5.30 11.55 44.77
CA SER A 383 6.12 11.33 45.96
C SER A 383 7.10 12.48 46.09
N ASP A 384 6.64 13.45 46.86
CA ASP A 384 7.43 14.50 47.46
C ASP A 384 8.49 13.86 48.38
N SER A 385 9.76 13.90 47.98
CA SER A 385 10.86 13.83 48.95
C SER A 385 12.09 14.60 48.46
N SER A 386 12.45 15.58 49.28
CA SER A 386 13.52 16.56 49.21
C SER A 386 14.94 16.01 49.05
N ASP A 387 15.75 16.77 48.31
CA ASP A 387 17.17 17.10 48.50
C ASP A 387 18.18 15.97 48.82
N THR A 388 19.14 15.74 47.93
CA THR A 388 20.47 16.37 48.05
C THR A 388 21.42 15.97 46.90
N ASP A 389 22.22 16.96 46.50
CA ASP A 389 23.36 16.90 45.58
C ASP A 389 24.30 15.70 45.75
N SER A 390 24.74 15.13 44.62
CA SER A 390 26.18 14.99 44.26
C SER A 390 26.37 14.22 42.94
N LYS A 391 26.81 14.92 41.89
CA LYS A 391 27.75 14.39 40.86
C LYS A 391 29.18 14.59 41.41
N PRO A 392 30.27 14.04 40.83
CA PRO A 392 30.42 13.06 39.74
C PRO A 392 31.44 11.93 40.03
N ASP A 393 31.54 10.91 39.17
CA ASP A 393 32.85 10.51 38.64
C ASP A 393 32.75 9.65 37.37
N ASP A 394 33.63 9.95 36.43
CA ASP A 394 33.91 9.23 35.19
C ASP A 394 34.85 8.06 35.48
N SER A 395 34.68 6.90 34.81
CA SER A 395 35.80 6.08 34.33
C SER A 395 35.32 4.82 33.59
N GLU A 396 35.50 4.82 32.26
CA GLU A 396 35.93 3.62 31.55
C GLU A 396 37.42 3.35 31.86
N PRO A 397 37.92 2.11 31.74
CA PRO A 397 38.45 1.70 30.43
C PRO A 397 38.25 0.22 30.04
N ASP A 398 38.23 0.03 28.72
CA ASP A 398 38.67 -1.12 27.90
C ASP A 398 39.52 -2.22 28.56
N SER A 399 39.26 -3.50 28.22
CA SER A 399 40.07 -4.26 27.23
C SER A 399 40.01 -5.80 27.37
N SER A 400 39.99 -6.44 26.18
CA SER A 400 40.75 -7.64 25.77
C SER A 400 40.21 -9.07 26.00
N THR A 401 39.84 -9.70 24.87
CA THR A 401 40.31 -10.99 24.30
C THR A 401 40.44 -12.25 25.18
N SER A 402 39.87 -13.38 24.75
CA SER A 402 40.57 -14.36 23.87
C SER A 402 39.70 -15.57 23.51
N ASP A 403 39.73 -15.92 22.23
CA ASP A 403 39.82 -17.25 21.59
C ASP A 403 39.51 -18.53 22.35
N GLY A 404 38.82 -19.43 21.65
CA GLY A 404 38.73 -20.85 21.98
C GLY A 404 37.83 -21.61 21.01
N GLU A 405 38.32 -21.85 19.79
CA GLU A 405 37.87 -22.95 18.92
C GLU A 405 37.88 -24.27 19.71
N ASP A 406 36.88 -25.14 19.53
CA ASP A 406 37.13 -26.44 18.89
C ASP A 406 35.80 -27.15 18.53
N SER A 407 35.85 -27.70 17.31
CA SER A 407 35.00 -28.69 16.69
C SER A 407 34.61 -29.85 17.63
N SER A 408 33.49 -30.55 17.47
CA SER A 408 33.25 -31.43 16.32
C SER A 408 31.89 -32.16 16.48
N LYS A 409 31.11 -32.17 15.39
CA LYS A 409 30.13 -33.21 15.00
C LYS A 409 30.92 -34.22 14.13
N PRO A 410 30.59 -35.53 13.95
CA PRO A 410 29.28 -36.19 13.75
C PRO A 410 29.17 -37.51 14.56
N ASP A 411 28.13 -38.35 14.53
CA ASP A 411 27.46 -38.92 13.36
C ASP A 411 26.25 -39.80 13.76
N SER A 412 25.45 -40.06 12.72
CA SER A 412 24.41 -41.05 12.46
C SER A 412 24.18 -42.25 13.39
N GLY A 413 22.93 -42.71 13.43
CA GLY A 413 22.59 -44.09 13.79
C GLY A 413 21.09 -44.37 13.74
N ASP A 414 20.65 -44.91 12.61
CA ASP A 414 19.31 -45.38 12.25
C ASP A 414 18.91 -46.69 12.98
N SER A 415 17.61 -47.03 12.88
CA SER A 415 17.01 -48.38 12.96
C SER A 415 16.31 -48.82 14.26
N ASP A 416 14.98 -48.68 14.22
CA ASP A 416 13.97 -49.75 14.14
C ASP A 416 13.78 -50.82 15.24
N SER A 417 12.48 -51.08 15.47
CA SER A 417 11.82 -52.34 15.80
C SER A 417 11.61 -52.81 17.25
N SER A 418 10.32 -52.74 17.62
CA SER A 418 9.46 -53.69 18.35
C SER A 418 10.06 -54.85 19.17
N THR A 419 9.55 -55.07 20.40
CA THR A 419 8.56 -56.15 20.71
C THR A 419 8.30 -56.34 22.23
N THR A 420 7.01 -56.53 22.55
CA THR A 420 6.36 -57.46 23.51
C THR A 420 6.51 -57.37 25.04
N ASP A 421 5.34 -57.17 25.65
CA ASP A 421 4.64 -57.95 26.70
C ASP A 421 5.24 -58.13 28.12
N SER A 422 4.53 -57.63 29.14
CA SER A 422 3.56 -58.43 29.95
C SER A 422 3.21 -57.76 31.30
N ASP A 423 1.90 -57.75 31.59
CA ASP A 423 1.19 -57.85 32.89
C ASP A 423 1.70 -57.15 34.17
N ASP A 424 0.87 -56.31 34.80
CA ASP A 424 -0.09 -56.76 35.84
C ASP A 424 -0.78 -55.54 36.51
N SER A 425 -2.04 -55.79 36.85
CA SER A 425 -3.14 -54.96 37.35
C SER A 425 -2.92 -54.16 38.64
N SER A 426 -3.51 -52.94 38.70
CA SER A 426 -4.51 -52.57 39.74
C SER A 426 -5.07 -51.13 39.63
N LYS A 427 -6.38 -51.06 39.35
CA LYS A 427 -7.43 -50.11 39.82
C LYS A 427 -7.43 -48.62 39.34
N PRO A 428 -8.61 -48.07 38.95
CA PRO A 428 -8.74 -46.71 38.42
C PRO A 428 -8.97 -45.69 39.54
N ASP A 429 -8.15 -44.66 39.59
CA ASP A 429 -8.48 -43.41 40.26
C ASP A 429 -8.75 -42.34 39.19
N ASP A 430 -10.02 -41.95 39.16
CA ASP A 430 -10.63 -40.96 38.30
C ASP A 430 -10.32 -39.57 38.91
N GLN A 431 -9.32 -38.90 38.38
CA GLN A 431 -9.11 -37.47 38.58
C GLN A 431 -8.63 -36.89 37.25
N PRO A 432 -9.29 -35.88 36.66
CA PRO A 432 -8.76 -35.25 35.46
C PRO A 432 -7.45 -34.58 35.83
N ASP A 433 -6.35 -35.10 35.29
CA ASP A 433 -5.04 -34.50 35.38
C ASP A 433 -5.14 -33.06 34.88
N THR A 434 -4.90 -32.12 35.80
CA THR A 434 -4.78 -30.70 35.48
C THR A 434 -3.48 -30.53 34.71
N PRO A 435 -3.49 -29.98 33.47
CA PRO A 435 -2.29 -29.89 32.65
C PRO A 435 -1.21 -29.11 33.38
N LYS A 436 -0.02 -29.70 33.50
CA LYS A 436 1.13 -29.09 34.18
C LYS A 436 1.86 -28.19 33.18
N GLY A 437 1.38 -26.96 32.98
CA GLY A 437 2.04 -25.95 32.16
C GLY A 437 1.25 -24.66 32.01
N LYS A 438 1.92 -23.57 31.62
CA LYS A 438 1.32 -22.24 31.46
C LYS A 438 0.30 -22.26 30.31
N LYS A 439 -0.92 -21.77 30.54
CA LYS A 439 -1.91 -21.57 29.46
C LYS A 439 -1.34 -20.62 28.40
N GLY A 440 -1.58 -20.93 27.14
CA GLY A 440 -1.05 -20.20 25.99
C GLY A 440 0.35 -20.62 25.53
N ASP A 441 1.14 -21.35 26.33
CA ASP A 441 2.48 -21.86 25.95
C ASP A 441 2.34 -23.23 25.24
N ILE A 442 1.85 -23.21 24.00
CA ILE A 442 1.48 -24.40 23.25
C ILE A 442 2.72 -25.22 22.84
N ASN A 443 3.86 -24.55 22.59
CA ASN A 443 5.08 -25.24 22.20
C ASN A 443 5.87 -25.81 23.40
N GLY A 444 5.64 -25.33 24.62
CA GLY A 444 6.31 -25.76 25.85
C GLY A 444 7.68 -25.13 26.09
N ASP A 445 7.95 -23.93 25.56
CA ASP A 445 9.22 -23.22 25.69
C ASP A 445 9.26 -22.21 26.86
N ASP A 446 8.25 -22.28 27.75
CA ASP A 446 8.02 -21.38 28.90
C ASP A 446 7.72 -19.92 28.52
N LYS A 447 7.53 -19.61 27.23
CA LYS A 447 7.12 -18.30 26.74
C LYS A 447 5.75 -18.43 26.07
N VAL A 448 5.01 -17.34 26.06
CA VAL A 448 3.79 -17.22 25.25
C VAL A 448 4.09 -16.16 24.21
N ASN A 449 4.22 -16.55 22.95
CA ASN A 449 4.62 -15.67 21.85
C ASN A 449 3.94 -16.07 20.52
N VAL A 450 4.26 -15.38 19.43
CA VAL A 450 3.67 -15.57 18.10
C VAL A 450 3.76 -17.02 17.60
N THR A 451 4.75 -17.78 18.07
CA THR A 451 4.87 -19.22 17.77
C THR A 451 3.68 -20.00 18.30
N ASP A 452 3.18 -19.67 19.49
CA ASP A 452 2.02 -20.34 20.09
C ASP A 452 0.74 -19.97 19.36
N VAL A 453 0.58 -18.69 19.01
CA VAL A 453 -0.55 -18.24 18.18
C VAL A 453 -0.56 -18.98 16.84
N SER A 454 0.60 -19.13 16.21
CA SER A 454 0.74 -19.88 14.96
C SER A 454 0.36 -21.36 15.12
N LEU A 455 0.69 -21.98 16.26
CA LEU A 455 0.32 -23.36 16.56
C LEU A 455 -1.19 -23.50 16.82
N ALA A 456 -1.79 -22.58 17.58
CA ALA A 456 -3.23 -22.52 17.78
C ALA A 456 -3.95 -22.32 16.43
N ALA A 457 -3.53 -21.34 15.64
CA ALA A 457 -4.11 -21.06 14.33
C ALA A 457 -3.99 -22.27 13.38
N ALA A 458 -2.84 -22.96 13.36
CA ALA A 458 -2.65 -24.16 12.55
C ALA A 458 -3.55 -25.32 12.99
N HIS A 459 -3.86 -25.43 14.28
CA HIS A 459 -4.84 -26.38 14.80
C HIS A 459 -6.25 -26.06 14.32
N VAL A 460 -6.67 -24.81 14.50
CA VAL A 460 -7.98 -24.32 14.10
C VAL A 460 -8.19 -24.48 12.60
N LYS A 461 -7.14 -24.22 11.80
CA LYS A 461 -7.13 -24.44 10.34
C LYS A 461 -7.13 -25.91 9.92
N GLY A 462 -7.00 -26.86 10.85
CA GLY A 462 -6.87 -28.29 10.54
C GLY A 462 -5.57 -28.66 9.80
N VAL A 463 -4.63 -27.72 9.67
CA VAL A 463 -3.34 -27.92 9.00
C VAL A 463 -2.40 -28.74 9.88
N LYS A 464 -2.44 -28.50 11.20
CA LYS A 464 -1.63 -29.24 12.17
C LYS A 464 -2.40 -29.43 13.48
N SER A 465 -2.97 -30.62 13.66
CA SER A 465 -3.72 -30.93 14.87
C SER A 465 -2.82 -30.93 16.12
N LEU A 466 -3.25 -30.23 17.17
CA LEU A 466 -2.70 -30.34 18.52
C LEU A 466 -3.33 -31.54 19.22
N SER A 467 -2.59 -32.12 20.17
CA SER A 467 -3.04 -33.28 20.95
C SER A 467 -2.49 -33.21 22.38
N GLY A 468 -3.20 -33.83 23.33
CA GLY A 468 -2.78 -33.93 24.73
C GLY A 468 -2.60 -32.55 25.36
N ASP A 469 -1.50 -32.38 26.10
CA ASP A 469 -1.19 -31.14 26.83
C ASP A 469 -1.22 -29.89 25.96
N LYS A 470 -0.81 -29.98 24.69
CA LYS A 470 -0.83 -28.83 23.78
C LYS A 470 -2.24 -28.32 23.52
N LEU A 471 -3.22 -29.22 23.42
CA LEU A 471 -4.62 -28.86 23.24
C LEU A 471 -5.15 -28.17 24.49
N ALA A 472 -4.81 -28.68 25.67
CA ALA A 472 -5.25 -28.10 26.94
C ALA A 472 -4.57 -26.76 27.28
N LYS A 473 -3.33 -26.56 26.83
CA LYS A 473 -2.66 -25.25 26.91
C LYS A 473 -3.20 -24.25 25.90
N ALA A 474 -3.65 -24.73 24.73
CA ALA A 474 -4.24 -23.90 23.70
C ALA A 474 -5.67 -23.45 24.03
N ASP A 475 -6.45 -24.25 24.76
CA ASP A 475 -7.77 -23.87 25.30
C ASP A 475 -7.60 -22.87 26.46
N VAL A 476 -7.35 -21.62 26.11
CA VAL A 476 -7.03 -20.57 27.08
C VAL A 476 -8.29 -20.03 27.75
N ASN A 477 -9.43 -20.06 27.07
CA ASN A 477 -10.70 -19.61 27.63
C ASN A 477 -11.39 -20.68 28.53
N GLY A 478 -10.97 -21.95 28.43
CA GLY A 478 -11.46 -23.07 29.24
C GLY A 478 -12.84 -23.60 28.82
N ASP A 479 -13.26 -23.38 27.57
CA ASP A 479 -14.56 -23.84 27.05
C ASP A 479 -14.55 -25.30 26.55
N GLY A 480 -13.38 -25.95 26.58
CA GLY A 480 -13.17 -27.33 26.14
C GLY A 480 -12.93 -27.47 24.63
N LYS A 481 -12.79 -26.37 23.90
CA LYS A 481 -12.48 -26.33 22.47
C LYS A 481 -11.27 -25.44 22.24
N VAL A 482 -10.56 -25.68 21.15
CA VAL A 482 -9.51 -24.77 20.67
C VAL A 482 -9.98 -24.18 19.35
N ASN A 483 -10.32 -22.89 19.36
CA ASN A 483 -10.87 -22.18 18.20
C ASN A 483 -10.21 -20.80 18.05
N VAL A 484 -10.68 -19.96 17.11
CA VAL A 484 -10.06 -18.64 16.87
C VAL A 484 -10.11 -17.76 18.12
N THR A 485 -11.11 -17.90 19.00
CA THR A 485 -11.15 -17.15 20.27
C THR A 485 -9.91 -17.43 21.12
N ASP A 486 -9.42 -18.67 21.15
CA ASP A 486 -8.16 -18.98 21.83
C ASP A 486 -6.95 -18.35 21.14
N VAL A 487 -6.91 -18.39 19.80
CA VAL A 487 -5.86 -17.74 19.00
C VAL A 487 -5.82 -16.23 19.32
N SER A 488 -6.97 -15.56 19.32
CA SER A 488 -7.13 -14.14 19.64
C SER A 488 -6.73 -13.83 21.07
N LEU A 489 -7.10 -14.67 22.05
CA LEU A 489 -6.74 -14.48 23.45
C LEU A 489 -5.24 -14.66 23.69
N ILE A 490 -4.59 -15.65 23.06
CA ILE A 490 -3.14 -15.83 23.12
C ILE A 490 -2.45 -14.60 22.51
N ALA A 491 -2.92 -14.13 21.35
CA ALA A 491 -2.36 -12.96 20.70
C ALA A 491 -2.55 -11.67 21.53
N ALA A 492 -3.73 -11.46 22.10
CA ALA A 492 -4.01 -10.33 22.99
C ALA A 492 -3.15 -10.37 24.27
N HIS A 493 -2.78 -11.56 24.76
CA HIS A 493 -1.86 -11.71 25.87
C HIS A 493 -0.42 -11.33 25.54
N ILE A 494 0.04 -11.70 24.35
CA ILE A 494 1.37 -11.32 23.87
C ILE A 494 1.51 -9.80 23.77
N LYS A 495 0.42 -9.13 23.37
CA LYS A 495 0.33 -7.66 23.28
C LYS A 495 0.10 -6.95 24.62
N GLY A 496 -0.09 -7.67 25.71
CA GLY A 496 -0.42 -7.07 27.02
C GLY A 496 -1.84 -6.51 27.13
N ILE A 497 -2.69 -6.70 26.10
CA ILE A 497 -4.07 -6.18 26.06
C ILE A 497 -4.98 -7.00 27.00
N LYS A 498 -4.83 -8.32 27.03
CA LYS A 498 -5.60 -9.23 27.92
C LYS A 498 -4.69 -10.26 28.57
N THR A 499 -4.76 -10.39 29.90
CA THR A 499 -3.98 -11.44 30.60
C THR A 499 -4.72 -12.78 30.56
N LEU A 500 -4.03 -13.86 30.16
CA LEU A 500 -4.56 -15.23 30.25
C LEU A 500 -4.74 -15.62 31.72
N LYS A 501 -5.90 -16.22 32.05
CA LYS A 501 -6.27 -16.59 33.43
C LYS A 501 -5.87 -18.00 33.79
#